data_AF-A0A120FRP4-F1
#
_entry.id   AF-A0A120FRP4-F1
#
_cell.length_a   1.000
_cell.length_b   1.000
_cell.length_c   1.000
_cell.angle_alpha   90.00
_cell.angle_beta   90.00
_cell.angle_gamma   90.00
#
_symmetry.space_group_name_H-M   'P 1'
#
loop_
_entity.id
_entity.type
_entity.pdbx_description
1 polymer ?
#
loop_
_entity_poly.entity_id
_entity_poly.type
_entity_poly.pdbx_seq_one_letter_code
_entity_poly.pdbx_strand_id
1 'polypeptide(L)'
;MSGDDAKITPRNLAAQLSYRGRGNPPVTHPSSAISNCFPGLEFDFRAIWRRFLVGIVLSENNNYVVGYEDEKYKDLVGHRLLKINDRPMSVLTQGPVMPGRGPATLSTGDSPEAVSFMEWSNTIALLVGRQGTKVRCEFTKEAAKLEVLPGNPDVATQTLELEVRQLFERDEADGASERLALLAESLAKPGELSQGLCSPWQNDYRECACYYWAASRPDYVNVVPGGDGLSRGDNWMQRENTGSYIVDNRDFQSSLSYDDLFKSWESVLRFVVGGIQEPPPK
;
A
#
# COMPACT_ATOMS: atom_id res chain seq x y z
N MET A 1 44.48 9.42 -22.95
CA MET A 1 44.09 8.44 -21.93
C MET A 1 42.75 8.90 -21.38
N SER A 2 41.67 8.36 -21.95
CA SER A 2 40.30 8.62 -21.53
C SER A 2 40.08 7.77 -20.28
N GLY A 3 39.95 8.41 -19.12
CA GLY A 3 39.56 7.73 -17.89
C GLY A 3 38.10 7.35 -17.99
N ASP A 4 37.83 6.10 -18.34
CA ASP A 4 36.55 5.49 -18.01
C ASP A 4 36.47 5.47 -16.49
N ASP A 5 35.70 6.40 -15.92
CA ASP A 5 35.25 6.31 -14.54
C ASP A 5 34.54 4.96 -14.39
N ALA A 6 35.24 3.99 -13.82
CA ALA A 6 34.68 2.68 -13.53
C ALA A 6 33.46 2.86 -12.63
N LYS A 7 32.27 2.79 -13.23
CA LYS A 7 30.99 2.91 -12.54
C LYS A 7 30.90 1.74 -11.57
N ILE A 8 31.03 2.01 -10.27
CA ILE A 8 30.85 0.98 -9.25
C ILE A 8 29.36 0.62 -9.26
N THR A 9 29.01 -0.51 -9.86
CA THR A 9 27.66 -1.06 -9.79
C THR A 9 27.52 -1.92 -8.53
N PRO A 10 26.70 -1.53 -7.54
CA PRO A 10 26.51 -2.33 -6.34
C PRO A 10 25.71 -3.59 -6.68
N ARG A 11 26.36 -4.74 -6.88
CA ARG A 11 25.69 -6.00 -7.28
C ARG A 11 24.98 -6.72 -6.13
N ASN A 12 25.24 -6.35 -4.88
CA ASN A 12 24.62 -6.99 -3.72
C ASN A 12 23.25 -6.37 -3.45
N LEU A 13 22.17 -7.10 -3.77
CA LEU A 13 20.79 -6.64 -3.56
C LEU A 13 20.50 -6.27 -2.10
N ALA A 14 21.03 -7.03 -1.13
CA ALA A 14 20.86 -6.71 0.29
C ALA A 14 21.58 -5.40 0.65
N ALA A 15 22.74 -5.13 0.03
CA ALA A 15 23.44 -3.85 0.18
C ALA A 15 22.72 -2.70 -0.54
N GLN A 16 22.10 -2.94 -1.70
CA GLN A 16 21.29 -1.93 -2.40
C GLN A 16 20.04 -1.56 -1.59
N LEU A 17 19.33 -2.55 -1.05
CA LEU A 17 18.20 -2.30 -0.16
C LEU A 17 18.70 -1.56 1.09
N SER A 18 19.71 -2.08 1.78
CA SER A 18 20.26 -1.43 2.98
C SER A 18 20.98 -0.10 2.72
N TYR A 19 21.15 0.30 1.45
CA TYR A 19 21.80 1.56 1.11
C TYR A 19 20.90 2.72 1.51
N ARG A 20 21.37 3.50 2.48
CA ARG A 20 20.74 4.74 2.90
C ARG A 20 21.55 5.91 2.35
N GLY A 21 20.94 6.68 1.45
CA GLY A 21 21.51 7.93 0.95
C GLY A 21 21.93 8.84 2.12
N ARG A 22 23.08 9.51 1.98
CA ARG A 22 23.61 10.38 3.04
C ARG A 22 22.60 11.51 3.32
N GLY A 23 22.18 11.65 4.58
CA GLY A 23 21.20 12.65 5.00
C GLY A 23 19.78 12.11 5.17
N ASN A 24 19.48 10.90 4.68
CA ASN A 24 18.17 10.29 4.87
C ASN A 24 18.07 9.66 6.28
N PRO A 25 16.99 9.90 7.04
CA PRO A 25 16.77 9.22 8.31
C PRO A 25 16.43 7.72 8.11
N PRO A 26 16.59 6.85 9.13
CA PRO A 26 16.24 5.42 9.02
C PRO A 26 14.82 5.13 8.50
N VAL A 27 13.87 6.04 8.78
CA VAL A 27 12.46 5.94 8.41
C VAL A 27 12.18 6.11 6.91
N THR A 28 13.19 6.45 6.09
CA THR A 28 13.01 6.53 4.63
C THR A 28 13.18 5.18 3.92
N HIS A 29 13.54 4.12 4.65
CA HIS A 29 13.77 2.82 4.05
C HIS A 29 12.47 2.02 3.95
N PRO A 30 12.18 1.27 2.87
CA PRO A 30 10.96 0.46 2.78
C PRO A 30 10.75 -0.52 3.95
N SER A 31 11.82 -1.01 4.58
CA SER A 31 11.71 -1.87 5.79
C SER A 31 11.22 -1.13 7.04
N SER A 32 11.20 0.19 7.02
CA SER A 32 10.65 1.02 8.09
C SER A 32 9.20 1.44 7.83
N ALA A 33 8.68 1.18 6.62
CA ALA A 33 7.28 1.39 6.31
C ALA A 33 6.44 0.25 6.91
N ILE A 34 5.37 0.60 7.62
CA ILE A 34 4.30 -0.34 7.97
C ILE A 34 3.29 -0.33 6.83
N SER A 35 3.49 -1.23 5.86
CA SER A 35 2.49 -1.49 4.83
C SER A 35 1.36 -2.31 5.44
N ASN A 36 0.20 -1.70 5.66
CA ASN A 36 -1.03 -2.42 5.97
C ASN A 36 -1.95 -2.43 4.73
N CYS A 37 -3.19 -2.92 4.85
CA CYS A 37 -4.16 -2.96 3.73
C CYS A 37 -4.51 -1.58 3.15
N PHE A 38 -4.11 -0.49 3.80
CA PHE A 38 -4.18 0.88 3.33
C PHE A 38 -2.77 1.36 2.98
N PRO A 39 -2.59 2.09 1.87
CA PRO A 39 -1.28 2.64 1.51
C PRO A 39 -0.73 3.45 2.69
N GLY A 40 0.57 3.36 2.93
CA GLY A 40 1.23 4.30 3.83
C GLY A 40 1.10 5.72 3.29
N LEU A 41 1.32 6.72 4.15
CA LEU A 41 1.37 8.12 3.74
C LEU A 41 2.50 8.42 2.74
N GLU A 42 3.43 7.47 2.57
CA GLU A 42 4.65 7.62 1.79
C GLU A 42 4.47 7.20 0.33
N PHE A 43 3.81 6.07 0.06
CA PHE A 43 3.64 5.51 -1.29
C PHE A 43 2.38 4.64 -1.42
N ASP A 44 1.71 4.74 -2.57
CA ASP A 44 0.65 3.84 -3.00
C ASP A 44 1.21 2.69 -3.86
N PHE A 45 1.64 1.62 -3.18
CA PHE A 45 2.15 0.41 -3.85
C PHE A 45 1.09 -0.34 -4.66
N ARG A 46 -0.21 -0.04 -4.50
CA ARG A 46 -1.24 -0.66 -5.33
C ARG A 46 -1.10 -0.28 -6.80
N ALA A 47 -0.44 0.84 -7.10
CA ALA A 47 -0.12 1.22 -8.47
C ALA A 47 0.69 0.13 -9.21
N ILE A 48 1.52 -0.65 -8.49
CA ILE A 48 2.25 -1.79 -9.05
C ILE A 48 1.28 -2.88 -9.54
N TRP A 49 0.22 -3.15 -8.77
CA TRP A 49 -0.76 -4.19 -9.10
C TRP A 49 -1.44 -3.93 -10.44
N ARG A 50 -1.67 -2.65 -10.78
CA ARG A 50 -2.38 -2.23 -12.00
C ARG A 50 -1.78 -2.81 -13.27
N ARG A 51 -0.45 -2.95 -13.36
CA ARG A 51 0.23 -3.45 -14.57
C ARG A 51 1.00 -4.74 -14.32
N PHE A 52 0.65 -5.47 -13.27
CA PHE A 52 1.37 -6.65 -12.84
C PHE A 52 1.30 -7.80 -13.86
N LEU A 53 0.19 -7.89 -14.60
CA LEU A 53 0.01 -8.85 -15.69
C LEU A 53 0.24 -8.12 -17.03
N VAL A 54 1.15 -8.65 -17.86
CA VAL A 54 1.55 -8.02 -19.11
C VAL A 54 0.36 -7.89 -20.07
N GLY A 55 0.15 -6.69 -20.59
CA GLY A 55 -0.83 -6.40 -21.65
C GLY A 55 -2.19 -5.92 -21.16
N ILE A 56 -2.48 -5.98 -19.86
CA ILE A 56 -3.73 -5.48 -19.28
C ILE A 56 -3.47 -4.47 -18.16
N VAL A 57 -4.46 -3.62 -17.89
CA VAL A 57 -4.46 -2.70 -16.76
C VAL A 57 -5.62 -3.04 -15.83
N LEU A 58 -5.31 -3.41 -14.60
CA LEU A 58 -6.28 -3.69 -13.54
C LEU A 58 -6.57 -2.43 -12.72
N SER A 59 -7.76 -2.38 -12.15
CA SER A 59 -8.10 -1.49 -11.04
C SER A 59 -7.38 -1.97 -9.78
N GLU A 60 -6.76 -1.04 -9.06
CA GLU A 60 -5.99 -1.28 -7.84
C GLU A 60 -6.82 -1.89 -6.68
N ASN A 61 -8.14 -1.73 -6.69
CA ASN A 61 -9.00 -2.04 -5.56
C ASN A 61 -9.84 -3.32 -5.73
N ASN A 62 -10.19 -3.72 -6.95
CA ASN A 62 -11.23 -4.73 -7.17
C ASN A 62 -11.03 -5.64 -8.40
N ASN A 63 -9.79 -5.72 -8.92
CA ASN A 63 -9.39 -6.63 -9.99
C ASN A 63 -10.21 -6.51 -11.29
N TYR A 64 -10.85 -5.36 -11.50
CA TYR A 64 -11.56 -5.01 -12.72
C TYR A 64 -10.56 -4.59 -13.80
N VAL A 65 -10.70 -5.10 -15.02
CA VAL A 65 -9.85 -4.69 -16.14
C VAL A 65 -10.32 -3.33 -16.66
N VAL A 66 -9.54 -2.29 -16.39
CA VAL A 66 -9.85 -0.90 -16.76
C VAL A 66 -9.22 -0.47 -18.09
N GLY A 67 -8.25 -1.24 -18.58
CA GLY A 67 -7.55 -0.92 -19.83
C GLY A 67 -6.65 -2.04 -20.31
N TYR A 68 -5.93 -1.77 -21.40
CA TYR A 68 -5.01 -2.69 -22.03
C TYR A 68 -3.78 -1.95 -22.55
N GLU A 69 -2.67 -2.68 -22.68
CA GLU A 69 -1.42 -2.21 -23.28
C GLU A 69 -1.13 -2.94 -24.61
N ASP A 70 -1.74 -4.11 -24.82
CA ASP A 70 -1.65 -4.91 -26.04
C ASP A 70 -3.06 -5.07 -26.63
N GLU A 71 -3.25 -4.68 -27.89
CA GLU A 71 -4.55 -4.67 -28.59
C GLU A 71 -5.26 -6.03 -28.57
N LYS A 72 -4.52 -7.15 -28.47
CA LYS A 72 -5.14 -8.48 -28.37
C LYS A 72 -5.97 -8.68 -27.10
N TYR A 73 -5.80 -7.84 -26.08
CA TYR A 73 -6.54 -7.87 -24.83
C TYR A 73 -7.61 -6.79 -24.72
N LYS A 74 -7.87 -6.04 -25.79
CA LYS A 74 -8.89 -4.99 -25.83
C LYS A 74 -10.26 -5.48 -25.35
N ASP A 75 -10.64 -6.69 -25.74
CA ASP A 75 -11.93 -7.29 -25.39
C ASP A 75 -12.04 -7.73 -23.93
N LEU A 76 -10.94 -7.69 -23.15
CA LEU A 76 -10.99 -7.94 -21.70
C LEU A 76 -11.39 -6.72 -20.88
N VAL A 77 -11.42 -5.53 -21.47
CA VAL A 77 -11.84 -4.33 -20.74
C VAL A 77 -13.28 -4.51 -20.25
N GLY A 78 -13.46 -4.32 -18.96
CA GLY A 78 -14.74 -4.51 -18.30
C GLY A 78 -14.95 -5.87 -17.65
N HIS A 79 -14.01 -6.80 -17.79
CA HIS A 79 -14.05 -8.11 -17.17
C HIS A 79 -13.40 -8.08 -15.78
N ARG A 80 -13.71 -9.07 -14.94
CA ARG A 80 -13.13 -9.20 -13.60
C ARG A 80 -12.21 -10.41 -13.51
N LEU A 81 -11.00 -10.20 -13.01
CA LEU A 81 -10.07 -11.28 -12.68
C LEU A 81 -10.54 -11.95 -11.37
N LEU A 82 -10.87 -13.24 -11.46
CA LEU A 82 -11.43 -14.04 -10.37
C LEU A 82 -10.37 -14.92 -9.71
N LYS A 83 -9.47 -15.51 -10.49
CA LYS A 83 -8.43 -16.41 -9.98
C LYS A 83 -7.10 -16.27 -10.72
N ILE A 84 -6.00 -16.55 -10.02
CA ILE A 84 -4.68 -16.81 -10.62
C ILE A 84 -4.17 -18.16 -10.11
N ASN A 85 -3.82 -19.08 -11.03
CA ASN A 85 -3.37 -20.45 -10.72
C ASN A 85 -4.30 -21.14 -9.69
N ASP A 86 -5.61 -21.09 -9.96
CA ASP A 86 -6.68 -21.64 -9.12
C ASP A 86 -6.84 -20.99 -7.74
N ARG A 87 -6.05 -19.96 -7.42
CA ARG A 87 -6.22 -19.19 -6.18
C ARG A 87 -7.24 -18.07 -6.38
N PRO A 88 -8.29 -18.00 -5.55
CA PRO A 88 -9.27 -16.92 -5.63
C PRO A 88 -8.65 -15.58 -5.25
N MET A 89 -9.03 -14.55 -5.99
CA MET A 89 -8.58 -13.17 -5.79
C MET A 89 -9.49 -12.36 -4.85
N SER A 90 -10.64 -12.94 -4.50
CA SER A 90 -11.61 -12.36 -3.59
C SER A 90 -12.34 -13.47 -2.83
N VAL A 91 -12.97 -13.08 -1.73
CA VAL A 91 -13.65 -13.98 -0.78
C VAL A 91 -15.01 -13.42 -0.40
N LEU A 92 -15.88 -14.30 0.07
CA LEU A 92 -17.16 -13.92 0.67
C LEU A 92 -16.91 -13.27 2.04
N THR A 93 -17.48 -12.09 2.24
CA THR A 93 -17.40 -11.39 3.51
C THR A 93 -18.54 -11.82 4.43
N GLN A 94 -18.18 -12.37 5.59
CA GLN A 94 -19.13 -12.75 6.63
C GLN A 94 -18.67 -12.23 7.98
N GLY A 95 -19.62 -11.87 8.83
CA GLY A 95 -19.31 -11.41 10.17
C GLY A 95 -20.56 -11.18 11.03
N PRO A 96 -20.38 -10.96 12.34
CA PRO A 96 -21.48 -10.59 13.21
C PRO A 96 -21.96 -9.18 12.85
N VAL A 97 -23.24 -9.05 12.53
CA VAL A 97 -23.88 -7.74 12.30
C VAL A 97 -24.28 -7.04 13.61
N MET A 98 -24.33 -7.79 14.71
CA MET A 98 -24.66 -7.30 16.05
C MET A 98 -23.84 -8.07 17.11
N PRO A 99 -23.48 -7.45 18.25
CA PRO A 99 -22.83 -8.15 19.35
C PRO A 99 -23.63 -9.38 19.80
N GLY A 100 -22.93 -10.51 19.96
CA GLY A 100 -23.52 -11.77 20.45
C GLY A 100 -24.37 -12.55 19.42
N ARG A 101 -24.46 -12.10 18.16
CA ARG A 101 -25.11 -12.86 17.08
C ARG A 101 -24.11 -13.67 16.26
N GLY A 102 -24.61 -14.75 15.64
CA GLY A 102 -23.84 -15.54 14.69
C GLY A 102 -23.48 -14.77 13.42
N PRO A 103 -22.52 -15.27 12.62
CA PRO A 103 -22.08 -14.61 11.40
C PRO A 103 -23.19 -14.60 10.34
N ALA A 104 -23.29 -13.49 9.62
CA ALA A 104 -24.14 -13.33 8.45
C ALA A 104 -23.30 -12.81 7.28
N THR A 105 -23.79 -13.04 6.06
CA THR A 105 -23.20 -12.43 4.85
C THR A 105 -23.37 -10.91 4.90
N LEU A 106 -22.28 -10.18 4.69
CA LEU A 106 -22.26 -8.72 4.79
C LEU A 106 -22.52 -8.04 3.43
N SER A 107 -23.63 -8.39 2.78
CA SER A 107 -24.01 -7.83 1.48
C SER A 107 -24.59 -6.43 1.59
N THR A 108 -24.30 -5.57 0.62
CA THR A 108 -24.90 -4.24 0.47
C THR A 108 -25.58 -4.12 -0.88
N GLY A 109 -26.36 -3.04 -1.10
CA GLY A 109 -26.96 -2.79 -2.42
C GLY A 109 -25.92 -2.69 -3.54
N ASP A 110 -24.76 -2.12 -3.23
CA ASP A 110 -23.65 -1.95 -4.16
C ASP A 110 -22.71 -3.18 -4.24
N SER A 111 -22.78 -4.10 -3.27
CA SER A 111 -22.04 -5.36 -3.24
C SER A 111 -22.96 -6.52 -2.79
N PRO A 112 -23.86 -6.99 -3.68
CA PRO A 112 -24.86 -7.99 -3.34
C PRO A 112 -24.24 -9.34 -2.99
N GLU A 113 -23.09 -9.67 -3.59
CA GLU A 113 -22.33 -10.89 -3.30
C GLU A 113 -21.37 -10.75 -2.10
N ALA A 114 -21.37 -9.58 -1.42
CA ALA A 114 -20.51 -9.30 -0.26
C ALA A 114 -19.02 -9.63 -0.53
N VAL A 115 -18.52 -9.26 -1.71
CA VAL A 115 -17.17 -9.62 -2.15
C VAL A 115 -16.16 -8.72 -1.45
N SER A 116 -15.20 -9.32 -0.75
CA SER A 116 -13.98 -8.64 -0.31
C SER A 116 -12.78 -9.13 -1.10
N PHE A 117 -11.91 -8.22 -1.49
CA PHE A 117 -10.69 -8.56 -2.20
C PHE A 117 -9.59 -8.95 -1.23
N MET A 118 -8.87 -10.01 -1.58
CA MET A 118 -7.66 -10.36 -0.84
C MET A 118 -6.65 -9.25 -1.06
N GLU A 119 -5.90 -8.94 0.00
CA GLU A 119 -4.86 -7.92 -0.04
C GLU A 119 -3.85 -8.22 -1.17
N TRP A 120 -3.59 -7.23 -2.01
CA TRP A 120 -2.86 -7.37 -3.28
C TRP A 120 -1.40 -7.79 -3.07
N SER A 121 -0.76 -7.41 -1.96
CA SER A 121 0.62 -7.80 -1.64
C SER A 121 0.73 -9.30 -1.40
N ASN A 122 -0.29 -9.96 -0.83
CA ASN A 122 -0.33 -11.41 -0.73
C ASN A 122 -0.28 -12.06 -2.12
N THR A 123 -1.03 -11.53 -3.08
CA THR A 123 -0.98 -12.05 -4.46
C THR A 123 0.37 -11.79 -5.11
N ILE A 124 0.94 -10.60 -4.95
CA ILE A 124 2.27 -10.28 -5.45
C ILE A 124 3.31 -11.23 -4.85
N ALA A 125 3.27 -11.48 -3.54
CA ALA A 125 4.20 -12.39 -2.87
C ALA A 125 4.13 -13.82 -3.43
N LEU A 126 2.97 -14.27 -3.88
CA LEU A 126 2.79 -15.59 -4.51
C LEU A 126 3.30 -15.63 -5.96
N LEU A 127 3.31 -14.49 -6.65
CA LEU A 127 3.65 -14.41 -8.07
C LEU A 127 5.04 -13.83 -8.34
N VAL A 128 5.70 -13.25 -7.34
CA VAL A 128 7.03 -12.65 -7.48
C VAL A 128 8.08 -13.68 -7.96
N GLY A 129 7.91 -14.96 -7.63
CA GLY A 129 8.77 -16.04 -8.15
C GLY A 129 8.50 -16.44 -9.61
N ARG A 130 7.45 -15.90 -10.23
CA ARG A 130 6.94 -16.26 -11.57
C ARG A 130 7.12 -15.14 -12.61
N GLN A 131 7.86 -14.08 -12.28
CA GLN A 131 8.16 -12.98 -13.21
C GLN A 131 8.76 -13.49 -14.54
N GLY A 132 8.22 -13.03 -15.67
CA GLY A 132 8.60 -13.47 -17.02
C GLY A 132 8.01 -14.81 -17.43
N THR A 133 7.15 -15.42 -16.60
CA THR A 133 6.45 -16.66 -16.93
C THR A 133 4.95 -16.42 -17.01
N LYS A 134 4.27 -17.26 -17.79
CA LYS A 134 2.81 -17.24 -17.92
C LYS A 134 2.14 -17.91 -16.72
N VAL A 135 1.04 -17.32 -16.27
CA VAL A 135 0.17 -17.85 -15.22
C VAL A 135 -1.26 -17.93 -15.73
N ARG A 136 -1.98 -18.94 -15.25
CA ARG A 136 -3.38 -19.18 -15.62
C ARG A 136 -4.27 -18.19 -14.89
N CYS A 137 -4.94 -17.31 -15.62
CA CYS A 137 -5.85 -16.30 -15.11
C CYS A 137 -7.28 -16.63 -15.51
N GLU A 138 -8.19 -16.67 -14.54
CA GLU A 138 -9.62 -16.88 -14.77
C GLU A 138 -10.35 -15.54 -14.65
N PHE A 139 -11.10 -15.18 -15.69
CA PHE A 139 -11.88 -13.95 -15.77
C PHE A 139 -13.37 -14.26 -15.90
N THR A 140 -14.22 -13.29 -15.61
CA THR A 140 -15.61 -13.32 -16.09
C THR A 140 -15.62 -13.41 -17.62
N LYS A 141 -16.53 -14.20 -18.19
CA LYS A 141 -16.67 -14.34 -19.64
C LYS A 141 -17.31 -13.11 -20.27
N GLU A 142 -18.19 -12.45 -19.53
CA GLU A 142 -18.82 -11.18 -19.92
C GLU A 142 -18.32 -10.04 -19.02
N ALA A 143 -18.51 -8.80 -19.47
CA ALA A 143 -18.19 -7.62 -18.66
C ALA A 143 -19.08 -7.56 -17.39
N ALA A 144 -18.46 -7.34 -16.23
CA ALA A 144 -19.11 -7.39 -14.94
C ALA A 144 -18.90 -6.09 -14.15
N LYS A 145 -19.93 -5.23 -14.12
CA LYS A 145 -19.88 -3.96 -13.39
C LYS A 145 -19.76 -4.16 -11.88
N LEU A 146 -20.49 -5.11 -11.32
CA LEU A 146 -20.44 -5.45 -9.90
C LEU A 146 -19.41 -6.53 -9.63
N GLU A 147 -18.92 -6.58 -8.40
CA GLU A 147 -18.00 -7.62 -7.92
C GLU A 147 -18.65 -9.01 -8.04
N VAL A 148 -17.84 -10.00 -8.40
CA VAL A 148 -18.27 -11.40 -8.57
C VAL A 148 -17.42 -12.30 -7.68
N LEU A 149 -18.06 -13.23 -6.96
CA LEU A 149 -17.41 -14.28 -6.21
C LEU A 149 -16.78 -15.32 -7.15
N PRO A 150 -15.51 -15.70 -6.95
CA PRO A 150 -14.90 -16.79 -7.67
C PRO A 150 -15.65 -18.10 -7.44
N GLY A 151 -16.03 -18.78 -8.53
CA GLY A 151 -16.81 -20.03 -8.47
C GLY A 151 -18.33 -19.83 -8.38
N ASN A 152 -18.85 -18.61 -8.54
CA ASN A 152 -20.28 -18.40 -8.73
C ASN A 152 -20.78 -19.21 -9.96
N PRO A 153 -21.72 -20.17 -9.78
CA PRO A 153 -22.18 -21.04 -10.87
C PRO A 153 -23.00 -20.30 -11.93
N ASP A 154 -23.56 -19.14 -11.60
CA ASP A 154 -24.39 -18.35 -12.52
C ASP A 154 -23.55 -17.44 -13.43
N VAL A 155 -22.23 -17.36 -13.20
CA VAL A 155 -21.31 -16.54 -13.96
C VAL A 155 -20.41 -17.42 -14.83
N ALA A 156 -20.58 -17.32 -16.14
CA ALA A 156 -19.67 -17.93 -17.08
C ALA A 156 -18.27 -17.31 -16.95
N THR A 157 -17.23 -18.14 -17.01
CA THR A 157 -15.84 -17.70 -16.92
C THR A 157 -15.06 -18.04 -18.20
N GLN A 158 -13.93 -17.37 -18.37
CA GLN A 158 -12.95 -17.67 -19.41
C GLN A 158 -11.55 -17.73 -18.79
N THR A 159 -10.66 -18.53 -19.39
CA THR A 159 -9.28 -18.69 -18.92
C THR A 159 -8.32 -18.16 -19.97
N LEU A 160 -7.32 -17.41 -19.52
CA LEU A 160 -6.22 -16.90 -20.34
C LEU A 160 -4.88 -17.13 -19.64
N GLU A 161 -3.83 -17.31 -20.42
CA GLU A 161 -2.47 -17.30 -19.91
C GLU A 161 -1.85 -15.92 -20.08
N LEU A 162 -1.52 -15.27 -18.96
CA LEU A 162 -0.91 -13.95 -18.94
C LEU A 162 0.47 -14.02 -18.32
N GLU A 163 1.42 -13.29 -18.89
CA GLU A 163 2.77 -13.20 -18.35
C GLU A 163 2.80 -12.29 -17.12
N VAL A 164 3.52 -12.70 -16.08
CA VAL A 164 3.80 -11.85 -14.91
C VAL A 164 4.93 -10.89 -15.26
N ARG A 165 4.69 -9.59 -15.13
CA ARG A 165 5.68 -8.54 -15.42
C ARG A 165 6.87 -8.61 -14.46
N GLN A 166 8.05 -8.17 -14.90
CA GLN A 166 9.20 -8.01 -14.00
C GLN A 166 8.94 -6.85 -13.02
N LEU A 167 9.22 -7.08 -11.74
CA LEU A 167 9.03 -6.09 -10.68
C LEU A 167 10.17 -5.09 -10.58
N PHE A 168 11.37 -5.56 -10.85
CA PHE A 168 12.59 -4.81 -10.64
C PHE A 168 13.31 -4.58 -11.96
N GLU A 169 13.91 -3.41 -12.09
CA GLU A 169 14.83 -3.10 -13.17
C GLU A 169 16.01 -4.08 -13.18
N ARG A 170 16.56 -4.26 -14.38
CA ARG A 170 17.73 -5.11 -14.59
C ARG A 170 18.84 -4.28 -15.20
N ASP A 171 20.05 -4.47 -14.69
CA ASP A 171 21.26 -3.91 -15.29
C ASP A 171 21.95 -4.99 -16.10
N GLU A 172 22.37 -4.65 -17.31
CA GLU A 172 23.19 -5.51 -18.16
C GLU A 172 24.64 -5.05 -18.05
N ALA A 173 25.32 -5.50 -17.00
CA ALA A 173 26.74 -5.26 -16.81
C ALA A 173 27.53 -6.54 -17.12
N ASP A 174 28.54 -6.44 -17.98
CA ASP A 174 29.49 -7.53 -18.31
C ASP A 174 28.82 -8.83 -18.81
N GLY A 175 27.73 -8.73 -19.57
CA GLY A 175 27.03 -9.89 -20.12
C GLY A 175 26.21 -10.70 -19.12
N ALA A 176 26.07 -10.23 -17.87
CA ALA A 176 25.17 -10.76 -16.87
C ALA A 176 24.01 -9.77 -16.63
N SER A 177 22.76 -10.26 -16.70
CA SER A 177 21.57 -9.48 -16.36
C SER A 177 21.30 -9.60 -14.85
N GLU A 178 21.64 -8.55 -14.10
CA GLU A 178 21.52 -8.50 -12.65
C GLU A 178 20.28 -7.69 -12.24
N ARG A 179 19.63 -8.08 -11.13
CA ARG A 179 18.45 -7.37 -10.62
C ARG A 179 18.87 -6.18 -9.76
N LEU A 180 18.23 -5.03 -9.97
CA LEU A 180 18.38 -3.84 -9.14
C LEU A 180 17.29 -3.78 -8.05
N ALA A 181 17.53 -3.05 -6.97
CA ALA A 181 16.52 -2.70 -5.98
C ALA A 181 15.64 -1.51 -6.42
N LEU A 182 15.42 -1.36 -7.72
CA LEU A 182 14.63 -0.29 -8.33
C LEU A 182 13.39 -0.91 -8.99
N LEU A 183 12.21 -0.37 -8.70
CA LEU A 183 10.97 -0.82 -9.34
C LEU A 183 11.04 -0.58 -10.85
N ALA A 184 10.57 -1.55 -11.63
CA ALA A 184 10.54 -1.44 -13.08
C ALA A 184 9.61 -0.29 -13.51
N GLU A 185 10.07 0.60 -14.38
CA GLU A 185 9.28 1.76 -14.83
C GLU A 185 8.02 1.32 -15.59
N SER A 186 8.07 0.12 -16.19
CA SER A 186 6.92 -0.49 -16.84
C SER A 186 5.77 -0.88 -15.90
N LEU A 187 5.99 -0.89 -14.57
CA LEU A 187 4.94 -1.08 -13.56
C LEU A 187 4.32 0.24 -13.11
N ALA A 188 5.15 1.22 -12.79
CA ALA A 188 4.74 2.51 -12.27
C ALA A 188 5.57 3.63 -12.88
N LYS A 189 4.90 4.55 -13.58
CA LYS A 189 5.50 5.74 -14.18
C LYS A 189 5.78 6.81 -13.11
N PRO A 190 6.63 7.81 -13.42
CA PRO A 190 6.86 8.94 -12.53
C PRO A 190 5.55 9.55 -12.00
N GLY A 191 5.46 9.68 -10.67
CA GLY A 191 4.29 10.21 -9.97
C GLY A 191 3.22 9.19 -9.58
N GLU A 192 3.14 8.03 -10.23
CA GLU A 192 2.02 7.09 -10.02
C GLU A 192 1.97 6.45 -8.63
N LEU A 193 3.12 6.34 -7.96
CA LEU A 193 3.20 5.87 -6.57
C LEU A 193 2.72 6.91 -5.54
N SER A 194 2.44 8.15 -5.96
CA SER A 194 2.02 9.23 -5.04
C SER A 194 0.77 9.98 -5.49
N GLN A 195 0.35 9.82 -6.76
CA GLN A 195 -0.79 10.54 -7.34
C GLN A 195 -2.12 10.28 -6.63
N GLY A 196 -2.27 9.10 -6.00
CA GLY A 196 -3.48 8.70 -5.28
C GLY A 196 -3.50 9.16 -3.82
N LEU A 197 -2.40 9.73 -3.33
CA LEU A 197 -2.30 10.26 -1.97
C LEU A 197 -2.96 11.64 -1.90
N CYS A 198 -3.37 12.06 -0.70
CA CYS A 198 -3.99 13.36 -0.54
C CYS A 198 -3.03 14.50 -0.92
N SER A 199 -3.57 15.52 -1.57
CA SER A 199 -2.83 16.73 -1.93
C SER A 199 -3.55 17.96 -1.34
N PRO A 200 -2.91 18.73 -0.44
CA PRO A 200 -1.57 18.48 0.12
C PRO A 200 -1.57 17.30 1.12
N TRP A 201 -0.42 16.65 1.31
CA TRP A 201 -0.29 15.44 2.15
C TRP A 201 -0.67 15.67 3.62
N GLN A 202 -0.55 16.90 4.10
CA GLN A 202 -0.91 17.27 5.47
C GLN A 202 -2.40 17.04 5.79
N ASN A 203 -3.28 17.00 4.78
CA ASN A 203 -4.68 16.61 5.01
C ASN A 203 -4.78 15.19 5.53
N ASP A 204 -4.16 14.23 4.85
CA ASP A 204 -4.16 12.82 5.27
C ASP A 204 -3.44 12.65 6.61
N TYR A 205 -2.32 13.38 6.76
CA TYR A 205 -1.57 13.42 8.00
C TYR A 205 -2.41 13.93 9.19
N ARG A 206 -3.33 14.86 8.97
CA ARG A 206 -4.25 15.33 10.01
C ARG A 206 -5.44 14.40 10.21
N GLU A 207 -6.02 13.91 9.12
CA GLU A 207 -7.31 13.23 9.09
C GLU A 207 -7.23 11.76 9.44
N CYS A 208 -6.07 11.13 9.29
CA CYS A 208 -5.92 9.75 9.66
C CYS A 208 -6.03 9.59 11.18
N ALA A 209 -7.28 9.40 11.61
CA ALA A 209 -7.66 9.06 12.97
C ALA A 209 -7.55 7.55 13.21
N CYS A 210 -7.22 6.79 12.17
CA CYS A 210 -7.03 5.36 12.27
C CYS A 210 -5.57 5.09 12.65
N TYR A 211 -5.36 4.25 13.67
CA TYR A 211 -4.05 3.86 14.24
C TYR A 211 -3.15 3.04 13.27
N TYR A 212 -3.42 3.14 11.97
CA TYR A 212 -2.83 2.35 10.91
C TYR A 212 -1.34 2.65 10.70
N TRP A 213 -0.88 3.86 11.05
CA TRP A 213 0.47 4.32 10.72
C TRP A 213 1.30 4.74 11.94
N ALA A 214 1.01 4.17 13.13
CA ALA A 214 1.65 4.56 14.38
C ALA A 214 3.19 4.52 14.39
N ALA A 215 3.85 3.82 13.46
CA ALA A 215 5.30 3.88 13.32
C ALA A 215 5.84 5.12 12.59
N SER A 216 5.13 5.64 11.59
CA SER A 216 5.52 6.84 10.83
C SER A 216 4.81 8.11 11.33
N ARG A 217 3.65 7.92 11.98
CA ARG A 217 2.79 8.96 12.56
C ARG A 217 2.26 8.43 13.90
N PRO A 218 3.04 8.53 14.99
CA PRO A 218 2.66 7.99 16.29
C PRO A 218 1.34 8.58 16.78
N ASP A 219 0.48 7.77 17.40
CA ASP A 219 -0.74 8.27 18.04
C ASP A 219 -0.55 8.47 19.53
N TYR A 220 0.15 7.54 20.20
CA TYR A 220 0.34 7.51 21.65
C TYR A 220 1.83 7.49 21.99
N VAL A 221 2.30 8.54 22.66
CA VAL A 221 3.72 8.82 22.93
C VAL A 221 3.95 9.15 24.40
N ASN A 222 5.22 9.26 24.82
CA ASN A 222 5.58 9.56 26.22
C ASN A 222 5.00 8.54 27.21
N VAL A 223 4.92 7.28 26.79
CA VAL A 223 4.15 6.27 27.51
C VAL A 223 4.88 5.82 28.78
N VAL A 224 4.20 5.92 29.91
CA VAL A 224 4.66 5.46 31.23
C VAL A 224 3.66 4.44 31.82
N PRO A 225 4.15 3.33 32.41
CA PRO A 225 3.28 2.40 33.13
C PRO A 225 2.67 3.06 34.37
N GLY A 226 1.39 2.80 34.60
CA GLY A 226 0.64 3.18 35.77
C GLY A 226 0.61 2.10 36.84
N GLY A 227 0.50 2.50 38.11
CA GLY A 227 0.34 1.57 39.24
C GLY A 227 -1.01 0.83 39.27
N ASP A 228 -1.95 1.24 38.43
CA ASP A 228 -3.27 0.65 38.21
C ASP A 228 -3.29 -0.42 37.10
N GLY A 229 -2.13 -0.74 36.53
CA GLY A 229 -2.01 -1.67 35.40
C GLY A 229 -2.41 -1.05 34.05
N LEU A 230 -2.75 0.23 34.02
CA LEU A 230 -2.94 1.01 32.80
C LEU A 230 -1.65 1.73 32.41
N SER A 231 -1.59 2.27 31.20
CA SER A 231 -0.51 3.20 30.81
C SER A 231 -1.04 4.63 30.76
N ARG A 232 -0.14 5.59 30.94
CA ARG A 232 -0.39 7.02 30.72
C ARG A 232 0.57 7.53 29.66
N GLY A 233 0.19 8.55 28.93
CA GLY A 233 0.98 9.13 27.84
C GLY A 233 0.16 10.17 27.11
N ASP A 234 0.71 10.72 26.04
CA ASP A 234 0.15 11.84 25.29
C ASP A 234 -0.32 11.40 23.92
N ASN A 235 -1.35 12.07 23.40
CA ASN A 235 -1.65 12.04 21.97
C ASN A 235 -0.58 12.85 21.24
N TRP A 236 0.10 12.26 20.26
CA TRP A 236 1.19 12.94 19.56
C TRP A 236 0.78 14.27 18.90
N MET A 237 -0.47 14.34 18.43
CA MET A 237 -1.06 15.51 17.76
C MET A 237 -1.59 16.56 18.74
N GLN A 238 -1.51 16.34 20.06
CA GLN A 238 -1.92 17.35 21.04
C GLN A 238 -0.89 18.49 21.12
N ARG A 239 -1.33 19.71 21.39
CA ARG A 239 -0.44 20.88 21.40
C ARG A 239 0.59 20.83 22.53
N GLU A 240 0.17 20.42 23.71
CA GLU A 240 0.99 20.41 24.94
C GLU A 240 1.03 19.02 25.57
N ASN A 241 2.20 18.57 26.02
CA ASN A 241 2.32 17.29 26.73
C ASN A 241 1.76 17.45 28.15
N THR A 242 0.72 16.69 28.47
CA THR A 242 0.05 16.75 29.78
C THR A 242 0.26 15.48 30.61
N GLY A 243 0.89 14.45 30.02
CA GLY A 243 0.98 13.11 30.58
C GLY A 243 -0.35 12.36 30.56
N SER A 244 -1.36 12.90 29.87
CA SER A 244 -2.69 12.32 29.72
C SER A 244 -3.14 12.40 28.27
N TYR A 245 -3.70 11.30 27.76
CA TYR A 245 -4.11 11.21 26.37
C TYR A 245 -5.35 12.06 26.13
N ILE A 246 -5.22 13.10 25.30
CA ILE A 246 -6.36 13.91 24.88
C ILE A 246 -6.92 13.33 23.58
N VAL A 247 -8.19 12.93 23.62
CA VAL A 247 -8.88 12.40 22.43
C VAL A 247 -8.98 13.50 21.39
N ASP A 248 -8.55 13.19 20.18
CA ASP A 248 -8.67 14.09 19.04
C ASP A 248 -10.11 14.06 18.48
N ASN A 249 -10.92 14.99 18.97
CA ASN A 249 -12.30 15.23 18.53
C ASN A 249 -12.40 16.28 17.40
N ARG A 250 -11.25 16.72 16.84
CA ARG A 250 -11.16 17.78 15.81
C ARG A 250 -11.68 19.15 16.28
N ASP A 251 -11.62 19.47 17.58
CA ASP A 251 -11.88 20.82 18.09
C ASP A 251 -10.73 21.80 17.87
N PHE A 252 -9.53 21.27 17.57
CA PHE A 252 -8.27 21.97 17.30
C PHE A 252 -7.81 22.96 18.38
N GLN A 253 -8.46 22.95 19.55
CA GLN A 253 -8.05 23.72 20.73
C GLN A 253 -6.90 22.99 21.41
N SER A 254 -7.09 21.70 21.66
CA SER A 254 -6.12 20.85 22.33
C SER A 254 -5.18 20.10 21.38
N SER A 255 -5.50 20.06 20.08
CA SER A 255 -4.75 19.37 19.03
C SER A 255 -4.32 20.30 17.90
N LEU A 256 -3.27 19.90 17.17
CA LEU A 256 -2.82 20.56 15.96
C LEU A 256 -3.96 20.62 14.94
N SER A 257 -4.09 21.74 14.25
CA SER A 257 -5.07 21.97 13.18
C SER A 257 -4.47 21.72 11.79
N TYR A 258 -5.32 21.71 10.78
CA TYR A 258 -4.87 21.73 9.38
C TYR A 258 -3.98 22.96 9.09
N ASP A 259 -4.37 24.13 9.60
CA ASP A 259 -3.64 25.39 9.41
C ASP A 259 -2.23 25.33 10.00
N ASP A 260 -2.07 24.71 11.18
CA ASP A 260 -0.76 24.51 11.80
C ASP A 260 0.14 23.67 10.89
N LEU A 261 -0.37 22.57 10.32
CA LEU A 261 0.39 21.69 9.44
C LEU A 261 0.68 22.34 8.08
N PHE A 262 -0.27 23.04 7.49
CA PHE A 262 -0.09 23.70 6.20
C PHE A 262 0.96 24.81 6.26
N LYS A 263 0.96 25.59 7.34
CA LYS A 263 1.84 26.76 7.49
C LYS A 263 3.17 26.41 8.12
N SER A 264 3.21 25.38 8.97
CA SER A 264 4.30 25.23 9.93
C SER A 264 4.53 23.79 10.38
N TRP A 265 4.22 22.77 9.56
CA TRP A 265 4.43 21.36 9.93
C TRP A 265 5.83 21.08 10.49
N GLU A 266 6.88 21.69 9.93
CA GLU A 266 8.27 21.50 10.37
C GLU A 266 8.53 21.98 11.80
N SER A 267 7.79 22.98 12.29
CA SER A 267 7.95 23.49 13.65
C SER A 267 6.95 22.92 14.65
N VAL A 268 5.81 22.40 14.19
CA VAL A 268 4.77 21.85 15.09
C VAL A 268 4.82 20.34 15.24
N LEU A 269 5.32 19.60 14.24
CA LEU A 269 5.52 18.16 14.34
C LEU A 269 6.80 17.86 15.11
N ARG A 270 6.68 17.01 16.13
CA ARG A 270 7.77 16.68 17.05
C ARG A 270 8.26 15.25 16.79
N PHE A 271 9.56 15.05 16.66
CA PHE A 271 10.13 13.72 16.50
C PHE A 271 9.90 12.87 17.76
N VAL A 272 9.81 11.55 17.59
CA VAL A 272 9.75 10.59 18.71
C VAL A 272 11.02 9.77 18.70
N VAL A 273 11.80 9.86 19.77
CA VAL A 273 13.07 9.15 19.95
C VAL A 273 12.98 8.29 21.20
N GLY A 274 13.18 6.98 21.06
CA GLY A 274 13.07 6.04 22.19
C GLY A 274 11.68 6.02 22.85
N GLY A 275 10.62 6.37 22.12
CA GLY A 275 9.25 6.46 22.65
C GLY A 275 8.91 7.79 23.33
N ILE A 276 9.86 8.73 23.38
CA ILE A 276 9.68 10.07 23.96
C ILE A 276 9.61 11.11 22.84
N GLN A 277 8.64 12.00 22.93
CA GLN A 277 8.47 13.12 22.02
C GLN A 277 9.51 14.21 22.35
N GLU A 278 10.36 14.51 21.38
CA GLU A 278 11.36 15.56 21.48
C GLU A 278 10.71 16.95 21.49
N PRO A 279 11.40 17.98 22.00
CA PRO A 279 10.95 19.36 21.87
C PRO A 279 10.74 19.76 20.40
N PRO A 280 9.90 20.78 20.12
CA PRO A 280 9.75 21.34 18.78
C PRO A 280 11.12 21.68 18.15
N PRO A 281 11.32 21.40 16.85
CA PRO A 281 12.51 21.83 16.13
C PRO A 281 12.70 23.35 16.27
N LYS A 282 13.95 23.78 16.48
CA LYS A 282 14.31 25.21 16.58
C LYS A 282 14.49 25.84 15.21
#